data_AF-A0A5A9ZDS1-F1
#
_entry.id   AF-A0A5A9ZDS1-F1
#
_cell.length_a   1.000
_cell.length_b   1.000
_cell.length_c   1.000
_cell.angle_alpha   90.00
_cell.angle_beta   90.00
_cell.angle_gamma   90.00
#
_symmetry.space_group_name_H-M   'P 1'
#
loop_
_entity.id
_entity.type
_entity.pdbx_description
1 polymer ?
#
loop_
_entity_poly.entity_id
_entity_poly.type
_entity_poly.pdbx_seq_one_letter_code
_entity_poly.pdbx_strand_id
1 'polypeptide(L)'
;MTDDRANPVDNQSQKAMPNNSNTHSSNAENSNAARPIAKAENAPAPQIKKVDIAIAGVTYPIYCPVHEQEELLSAVSYINDFALKLRKDAPNLSQENLLVLSCLNLYEKIQTHERNEEDRLQKNKQSEVLLNKIMKDAHSIL
;
A
#
# COMPACT_ATOMS: atom_id res chain seq x y z
N MET A 1 -59.05 0.68 -33.41
CA MET A 1 -58.83 -0.76 -33.14
C MET A 1 -57.61 -0.88 -32.25
N THR A 2 -57.80 -0.92 -30.92
CA THR A 2 -57.84 -2.13 -30.05
C THR A 2 -56.45 -2.74 -29.86
N ASP A 3 -55.90 -3.07 -28.70
CA ASP A 3 -56.28 -2.97 -27.27
C ASP A 3 -55.02 -3.33 -26.42
N ASP A 4 -55.07 -2.89 -25.17
CA ASP A 4 -54.54 -3.40 -23.90
C ASP A 4 -53.49 -4.55 -23.79
N ARG A 5 -52.43 -4.24 -23.00
CA ARG A 5 -52.10 -4.77 -21.65
C ARG A 5 -52.31 -6.29 -21.39
N ALA A 6 -51.23 -7.00 -21.05
CA ALA A 6 -51.18 -7.93 -19.89
C ALA A 6 -49.78 -8.54 -19.68
N ASN A 7 -49.30 -8.47 -18.44
CA ASN A 7 -48.35 -9.40 -17.80
C ASN A 7 -49.17 -10.13 -16.71
N PRO A 8 -48.99 -11.44 -16.44
CA PRO A 8 -48.44 -11.85 -15.12
C PRO A 8 -47.68 -13.24 -15.14
N VAL A 9 -46.56 -13.43 -14.42
CA VAL A 9 -46.34 -13.96 -13.03
C VAL A 9 -46.21 -15.51 -12.89
N ASP A 10 -45.30 -15.92 -11.99
CA ASP A 10 -45.08 -17.23 -11.30
C ASP A 10 -44.26 -18.34 -12.00
N ASN A 11 -43.41 -19.16 -11.35
CA ASN A 11 -43.25 -19.49 -9.93
C ASN A 11 -41.86 -20.11 -9.59
N GLN A 12 -41.59 -20.11 -8.29
CA GLN A 12 -40.49 -20.62 -7.46
C GLN A 12 -39.95 -22.03 -7.71
N SER A 13 -38.71 -22.28 -7.25
CA SER A 13 -38.40 -23.37 -6.31
C SER A 13 -37.06 -23.19 -5.59
N GLN A 14 -37.13 -22.95 -4.28
CA GLN A 14 -36.07 -23.15 -3.28
C GLN A 14 -36.11 -24.60 -2.79
N LYS A 15 -34.96 -25.19 -2.42
CA LYS A 15 -34.94 -26.26 -1.39
C LYS A 15 -33.59 -26.40 -0.68
N ALA A 16 -33.61 -25.96 0.59
CA ALA A 16 -33.04 -26.50 1.84
C ALA A 16 -31.76 -27.36 1.88
N MET A 17 -30.95 -27.06 2.91
CA MET A 17 -29.80 -27.81 3.45
C MET A 17 -30.21 -29.13 4.14
N PRO A 18 -29.22 -29.95 4.57
CA PRO A 18 -29.05 -30.11 6.02
C PRO A 18 -27.59 -30.14 6.54
N ASN A 19 -27.52 -29.90 7.85
CA ASN A 19 -26.39 -29.80 8.77
C ASN A 19 -25.77 -31.17 9.12
N ASN A 20 -24.46 -31.25 9.39
CA ASN A 20 -23.92 -32.32 10.26
C ASN A 20 -22.66 -31.88 11.01
N SER A 21 -22.77 -31.88 12.34
CA SER A 21 -21.74 -31.68 13.34
C SER A 21 -20.92 -32.96 13.58
N ASN A 22 -19.61 -32.83 13.81
CA ASN A 22 -18.88 -33.84 14.59
C ASN A 22 -17.72 -33.24 15.39
N THR A 23 -17.75 -33.55 16.68
CA THR A 23 -16.83 -33.16 17.75
C THR A 23 -15.84 -34.30 17.98
N HIS A 24 -14.53 -34.05 18.03
CA HIS A 24 -13.66 -34.86 18.88
C HIS A 24 -12.42 -34.12 19.38
N SER A 25 -12.31 -34.11 20.70
CA SER A 25 -11.21 -33.60 21.52
C SER A 25 -9.98 -34.49 21.44
N SER A 26 -8.81 -33.93 21.68
CA SER A 26 -7.75 -34.62 22.42
C SER A 26 -6.84 -33.61 23.12
N ASN A 27 -6.90 -33.64 24.46
CA ASN A 27 -5.90 -33.07 25.35
C ASN A 27 -4.66 -33.97 25.35
N ALA A 28 -3.47 -33.36 25.40
CA ALA A 28 -2.31 -33.96 26.04
C ALA A 28 -1.42 -32.84 26.59
N GLU A 29 -1.43 -32.72 27.91
CA GLU A 29 -0.52 -31.90 28.71
C GLU A 29 0.91 -32.47 28.62
N ASN A 30 1.92 -31.60 28.52
CA ASN A 30 3.22 -31.93 29.08
C ASN A 30 3.95 -30.66 29.52
N SER A 31 4.10 -30.52 30.83
CA SER A 31 4.84 -29.49 31.53
C SER A 31 6.31 -29.88 31.65
N ASN A 32 7.23 -28.99 31.28
CA ASN A 32 8.59 -29.00 31.80
C ASN A 32 9.15 -27.57 31.87
N ALA A 33 9.76 -27.28 33.02
CA ALA A 33 9.99 -25.95 33.55
C ALA A 33 11.33 -25.30 33.13
N ALA A 34 11.29 -23.96 33.24
CA ALA A 34 12.36 -23.02 33.60
C ALA A 34 13.42 -22.62 32.56
N ARG A 35 13.24 -21.41 32.02
CA ARG A 35 14.21 -20.29 32.16
C ARG A 35 13.53 -18.94 31.87
N PRO A 36 13.58 -17.95 32.77
CA PRO A 36 13.13 -16.60 32.46
C PRO A 36 14.26 -15.91 31.70
N ILE A 37 14.16 -15.86 30.37
CA ILE A 37 14.99 -14.94 29.59
C ILE A 37 14.32 -13.58 29.71
N ALA A 38 15.12 -12.61 30.17
CA ALA A 38 14.79 -11.23 30.46
C ALA A 38 13.70 -10.66 29.54
N LYS A 39 12.62 -10.21 30.17
CA LYS A 39 11.63 -9.31 29.58
C LYS A 39 12.39 -8.06 29.13
N ALA A 40 12.67 -7.96 27.83
CA ALA A 40 13.02 -6.70 27.21
C ALA A 40 11.83 -5.76 27.45
N GLU A 41 12.04 -4.81 28.36
CA GLU A 41 11.03 -3.91 28.84
C GLU A 41 10.68 -2.90 27.74
N ASN A 42 9.50 -3.11 27.16
CA ASN A 42 8.55 -2.10 26.70
C ASN A 42 9.04 -1.08 25.65
N ALA A 43 9.28 -1.52 24.42
CA ALA A 43 8.84 -0.67 23.31
C ALA A 43 7.30 -0.71 23.28
N PRO A 44 6.58 0.42 23.43
CA PRO A 44 5.13 0.41 23.35
C PRO A 44 4.74 -0.14 21.96
N ALA A 45 3.87 -1.16 21.94
CA ALA A 45 3.35 -1.71 20.70
C ALA A 45 2.80 -0.55 19.83
N PRO A 46 3.05 -0.54 18.51
CA PRO A 46 2.61 0.54 17.65
C PRO A 46 1.11 0.72 17.80
N GLN A 47 0.69 1.89 18.28
CA GLN A 47 -0.73 2.19 18.45
C GLN A 47 -1.33 2.44 17.06
N ILE A 48 -2.02 1.46 16.52
CA ILE A 48 -2.72 1.57 15.23
C ILE A 48 -4.06 2.28 15.47
N LYS A 49 -4.33 3.34 14.71
CA LYS A 49 -5.60 4.06 14.72
C LYS A 49 -6.28 3.97 13.36
N LYS A 50 -7.61 3.96 13.36
CA LYS A 50 -8.41 4.09 12.15
C LYS A 50 -8.49 5.58 11.78
N VAL A 51 -8.04 5.92 10.59
CA VAL A 51 -8.03 7.28 10.03
C VAL A 51 -8.85 7.25 8.75
N ASP A 52 -9.85 8.11 8.66
CA ASP A 52 -10.63 8.27 7.43
C ASP A 52 -9.94 9.29 6.52
N ILE A 53 -9.55 8.86 5.32
CA ILE A 53 -8.90 9.70 4.31
C ILE A 53 -9.86 9.98 3.16
N ALA A 54 -9.76 11.15 2.53
CA ALA A 54 -10.58 11.50 1.36
C ALA A 54 -9.69 11.59 0.11
N ILE A 55 -9.95 10.74 -0.89
CA ILE A 55 -9.25 10.74 -2.18
C ILE A 55 -10.27 10.97 -3.30
N ALA A 56 -10.06 12.03 -4.07
CA ALA A 56 -10.89 12.43 -5.20
C ALA A 56 -12.40 12.60 -4.88
N GLY A 57 -12.75 12.82 -3.61
CA GLY A 57 -14.15 12.98 -3.15
C GLY A 57 -14.78 11.70 -2.58
N VAL A 58 -14.03 10.60 -2.49
CA VAL A 58 -14.46 9.36 -1.80
C VAL A 58 -13.67 9.20 -0.51
N THR A 59 -14.35 8.81 0.57
CA THR A 59 -13.74 8.56 1.88
C THR A 59 -13.40 7.09 2.07
N TYR A 60 -12.17 6.82 2.51
CA TYR A 60 -11.65 5.47 2.76
C TYR A 60 -11.15 5.35 4.20
N PRO A 61 -11.58 4.32 4.95
CA PRO A 61 -11.03 4.03 6.27
C PRO A 61 -9.69 3.28 6.14
N ILE A 62 -8.61 3.84 6.70
CA ILE A 62 -7.27 3.23 6.72
C ILE A 62 -6.85 3.02 8.18
N TYR A 63 -6.29 1.84 8.48
CA TYR A 63 -5.63 1.61 9.77
C TYR A 63 -4.16 2.03 9.65
N CYS A 64 -3.79 3.08 10.37
CA CYS A 64 -2.48 3.71 10.29
C CYS A 64 -1.81 3.76 11.69
N PRO A 65 -0.51 3.43 11.81
CA PRO A 65 0.25 3.68 13.02
C PRO A 65 0.27 5.18 13.36
N VAL A 66 0.09 5.54 14.63
CA VAL A 66 0.02 6.95 15.06
C VAL A 66 1.19 7.84 14.64
N HIS A 67 2.39 7.28 14.49
CA HIS A 67 3.58 8.04 14.13
C HIS A 67 3.72 8.27 12.61
N GLU A 68 2.98 7.53 11.79
CA GLU A 68 2.97 7.66 10.32
C GLU A 68 1.78 8.48 9.82
N GLN A 69 0.86 8.85 10.72
CA GLN A 69 -0.39 9.53 10.34
C GLN A 69 -0.14 10.84 9.58
N GLU A 70 0.90 11.59 9.94
CA GLU A 70 1.25 12.84 9.24
C GLU A 70 1.70 12.57 7.79
N GLU A 71 2.56 11.57 7.58
CA GLU A 71 3.01 11.18 6.25
C GLU A 71 1.85 10.66 5.39
N LEU A 72 0.92 9.89 5.98
CA LEU A 72 -0.30 9.46 5.31
C LEU A 72 -1.12 10.66 4.81
N LEU A 73 -1.35 11.66 5.67
CA LEU A 73 -2.11 12.86 5.30
C LEU A 73 -1.40 13.69 4.22
N SER A 74 -0.07 13.77 4.28
CA SER A 74 0.74 14.40 3.24
C SER A 74 0.59 13.69 1.89
N ALA A 75 0.66 12.35 1.88
CA ALA A 75 0.44 11.55 0.69
C ALA A 75 -0.98 11.73 0.12
N VAL A 76 -2.00 11.78 0.98
CA VAL A 76 -3.39 12.06 0.57
C VAL A 76 -3.50 13.43 -0.10
N SER A 77 -2.90 14.47 0.47
CA SER A 77 -2.87 15.80 -0.13
C SER A 77 -2.21 15.77 -1.51
N TYR A 78 -1.05 15.12 -1.63
CA TYR A 78 -0.33 14.99 -2.89
C TYR A 78 -1.15 14.31 -3.98
N ILE A 79 -1.79 13.18 -3.66
CA ILE A 79 -2.63 12.43 -4.61
C ILE A 79 -3.80 13.27 -5.07
N ASN A 80 -4.47 13.99 -4.16
CA ASN A 80 -5.59 14.87 -4.52
C ASN A 80 -5.17 16.02 -5.43
N ASP A 81 -4.04 16.67 -5.15
CA ASP A 81 -3.50 17.73 -6.01
C ASP A 81 -3.11 17.20 -7.39
N PHE A 82 -2.53 15.99 -7.44
CA PHE A 82 -2.19 15.34 -8.70
C PHE A 82 -3.43 14.99 -9.51
N ALA A 83 -4.42 14.35 -8.88
CA ALA A 83 -5.71 14.04 -9.48
C ALA A 83 -6.40 15.31 -10.00
N LEU A 84 -6.37 16.40 -9.23
CA LEU A 84 -6.96 17.68 -9.63
C LEU A 84 -6.28 18.26 -10.87
N LYS A 85 -4.95 18.16 -10.98
CA LYS A 85 -4.19 18.58 -12.17
C LYS A 85 -4.58 17.71 -13.38
N LEU A 86 -4.56 16.39 -13.21
CA LEU A 86 -4.91 15.46 -14.29
C LEU A 86 -6.35 15.68 -14.80
N ARG A 87 -7.28 16.04 -13.90
CA ARG A 87 -8.67 16.34 -14.28
C ARG A 87 -8.79 17.61 -15.12
N LYS A 88 -7.89 18.58 -14.96
CA LYS A 88 -7.86 19.78 -15.83
C LYS A 88 -7.48 19.41 -17.25
N ASP A 89 -6.56 18.46 -17.41
CA ASP A 89 -6.07 18.01 -18.72
C ASP A 89 -7.05 17.02 -19.38
N ALA A 90 -7.81 16.25 -18.57
CA ALA A 90 -8.78 15.26 -19.03
C ALA A 90 -10.13 15.35 -18.29
N PRO A 91 -10.97 16.37 -18.57
CA PRO A 91 -12.19 16.66 -17.80
C PRO A 91 -13.31 15.61 -17.96
N ASN A 92 -13.32 14.87 -19.07
CA ASN A 92 -14.35 13.87 -19.38
C ASN A 92 -14.07 12.49 -18.76
N LEU A 93 -12.95 12.35 -18.03
CA LEU A 93 -12.52 11.08 -17.49
C LEU A 93 -13.27 10.76 -16.19
N SER A 94 -13.67 9.49 -16.01
CA SER A 94 -14.26 9.04 -14.75
C SER A 94 -13.26 9.11 -13.60
N GLN A 95 -13.76 9.24 -12.38
CA GLN A 95 -12.94 9.31 -11.17
C GLN A 95 -12.06 8.06 -10.98
N GLU A 96 -12.60 6.88 -11.28
CA GLU A 96 -11.85 5.62 -11.22
C GLU A 96 -10.68 5.61 -12.21
N ASN A 97 -10.93 5.99 -13.46
CA ASN A 97 -9.89 6.05 -14.49
C ASN A 97 -8.83 7.12 -14.16
N LEU A 98 -9.24 8.22 -13.54
CA LEU A 98 -8.35 9.28 -13.08
C LEU A 98 -7.44 8.79 -11.94
N LEU A 99 -7.99 7.98 -11.02
CA LEU A 99 -7.22 7.33 -9.97
C LEU A 99 -6.25 6.29 -10.54
N VAL A 100 -6.70 5.45 -11.49
CA VAL A 100 -5.84 4.48 -12.18
C VAL A 100 -4.66 5.18 -12.87
N LEU A 101 -4.91 6.24 -13.63
CA LEU A 101 -3.85 7.04 -14.24
C LEU A 101 -2.93 7.70 -13.21
N SER A 102 -3.46 8.11 -12.05
CA SER A 102 -2.64 8.65 -10.97
C SER A 102 -1.66 7.60 -10.44
N CYS A 103 -2.13 6.37 -10.20
CA CYS A 103 -1.27 5.26 -9.79
C CYS A 103 -0.18 4.94 -10.83
N LEU A 104 -0.53 4.89 -12.11
CA LEU A 104 0.42 4.63 -13.20
C LEU A 104 1.51 5.71 -13.29
N ASN A 105 1.12 6.98 -13.17
CA ASN A 105 2.07 8.10 -13.16
C ASN A 105 2.99 8.09 -11.93
N LEU A 106 2.44 7.76 -10.74
CA LEU A 106 3.26 7.66 -9.53
C LEU A 106 4.30 6.55 -9.66
N TYR A 107 3.93 5.40 -10.21
CA TYR A 107 4.86 4.31 -10.47
C TYR A 107 6.02 4.76 -11.36
N GLU A 108 5.74 5.44 -12.47
CA GLU A 108 6.79 5.96 -13.36
C GLU A 108 7.73 6.96 -12.65
N LYS A 109 7.18 7.84 -11.81
CA LYS A 109 7.97 8.78 -11.01
C LYS A 109 8.90 8.06 -10.03
N ILE A 110 8.41 7.03 -9.33
CA ILE A 110 9.20 6.22 -8.40
C ILE A 110 10.32 5.52 -9.17
N GLN A 111 10.00 4.84 -10.27
CA GLN A 111 10.99 4.13 -11.07
C GLN A 111 12.07 5.04 -11.64
N THR A 112 11.69 6.25 -12.03
CA THR A 112 12.65 7.26 -12.53
C THR A 112 13.54 7.77 -11.40
N HIS A 113 12.98 7.98 -10.21
CA HIS A 113 13.77 8.37 -9.04
C HIS A 113 14.78 7.28 -8.64
N GLU A 114 14.36 6.01 -8.61
CA GLU A 114 15.24 4.88 -8.28
C GLU A 114 16.41 4.75 -9.26
N ARG A 115 16.15 4.83 -10.57
CA ARG A 115 17.22 4.81 -11.59
C ARG A 115 18.21 5.97 -11.41
N ASN A 116 17.70 7.16 -11.13
CA ASN A 116 18.57 8.33 -10.93
C ASN A 116 19.46 8.18 -9.69
N GLU A 117 18.96 7.57 -8.61
CA GLU A 117 19.77 7.27 -7.42
C GLU A 117 20.85 6.22 -7.72
N GLU A 118 20.54 5.20 -8.52
CA GLU A 118 21.50 4.19 -8.97
C GLU A 118 22.62 4.81 -9.84
N ASP A 119 22.25 5.67 -10.80
CA ASP A 119 23.21 6.42 -11.61
C ASP A 119 24.12 7.31 -10.75
N ARG A 120 23.55 7.96 -9.72
CA ARG A 120 24.31 8.80 -8.78
C ARG A 120 25.30 7.97 -7.97
N LEU A 121 24.90 6.78 -7.51
CA LEU A 121 25.78 5.86 -6.79
C LEU A 121 26.93 5.38 -7.68
N GLN A 122 26.65 5.05 -8.94
CA GLN A 122 27.67 4.60 -9.88
C GLN A 122 28.68 5.71 -10.19
N LYS A 123 28.20 6.95 -10.38
CA LYS A 123 29.07 8.11 -10.59
C LYS A 123 29.97 8.38 -9.38
N ASN A 124 29.44 8.23 -8.17
CA ASN A 124 30.23 8.36 -6.94
C ASN A 124 31.34 7.30 -6.88
N LYS A 125 31.01 6.03 -7.19
CA LYS A 125 32.00 4.95 -7.25
C LYS A 125 33.10 5.21 -8.29
N GLN A 126 32.74 5.70 -9.47
CA GLN A 126 33.71 6.07 -10.50
C GLN A 126 34.62 7.22 -10.04
N SER A 127 34.06 8.21 -9.35
CA SER A 127 34.81 9.32 -8.76
C SER A 127 35.82 8.82 -7.72
N GLU A 128 35.41 7.93 -6.81
CA GLU A 128 36.31 7.33 -5.81
C GLU A 128 37.45 6.53 -6.44
N VAL A 129 37.17 5.74 -7.48
CA VAL A 129 38.22 5.00 -8.21
C VAL A 129 39.21 5.96 -8.86
N LEU A 130 38.72 7.05 -9.46
CA LEU A 130 39.58 8.06 -10.07
C LEU A 130 40.46 8.76 -9.02
N LEU A 131 39.88 9.15 -7.88
CA LEU A 131 40.62 9.75 -6.77
C LEU A 131 41.71 8.81 -6.23
N ASN A 132 41.39 7.54 -6.02
CA ASN A 132 42.36 6.54 -5.57
C ASN A 132 43.51 6.36 -6.58
N LYS A 133 43.21 6.39 -7.88
CA LYS A 133 44.24 6.33 -8.92
C LYS A 133 45.18 7.54 -8.85
N ILE A 134 44.63 8.74 -8.75
CA ILE A 134 45.42 9.98 -8.64
C ILE A 134 46.32 9.94 -7.40
N MET A 135 45.79 9.52 -6.25
CA MET A 135 46.57 9.38 -5.01
C MET A 135 47.71 8.38 -5.17
N LYS A 136 47.45 7.21 -5.77
CA LYS A 136 48.48 6.19 -6.01
C LYS A 136 49.57 6.69 -6.95
N ASP A 137 49.20 7.37 -8.03
CA ASP A 137 50.15 7.93 -8.99
C ASP A 137 51.04 9.00 -8.31
N ALA A 138 50.46 9.86 -7.46
CA ALA A 138 51.22 10.85 -6.69
C ALA A 138 52.22 10.22 -5.70
N HIS A 139 51.84 9.13 -5.04
CA HIS A 139 52.74 8.39 -4.14
C HIS A 139 53.83 7.59 -4.87
N SER A 140 53.65 7.26 -6.15
CA SER A 140 54.62 6.49 -6.94
C SER A 140 55.73 7.35 -7.57
N ILE A 141 55.59 8.68 -7.55
CA ILE A 141 56.54 9.63 -8.15
C ILE A 141 57.58 10.14 -7.12
N LEU A 142 57.32 9.94 -5.83
CA LEU A 142 58.24 10.25 -4.73
C LEU A 142 59.08 9.02 -4.36
#